data_AF-A0A970YXE0-F1
#
_entry.id   AF-A0A970YXE0-F1
#
_cell.length_a   1.000
_cell.length_b   1.000
_cell.length_c   1.000
_cell.angle_alpha   90.00
_cell.angle_beta   90.00
_cell.angle_gamma   90.00
#
_symmetry.space_group_name_H-M   'P 1'
#
loop_
_entity.id
_entity.type
_entity.pdbx_description
1 polymer ?
#
loop_
_entity_poly.entity_id
_entity_poly.type
_entity_poly.pdbx_seq_one_letter_code
_entity_poly.pdbx_strand_id
1 'polypeptide(L)'
;MSSSAAPQVKSFPENSVEKKVYNIIESLNGYIPIPNDRNRLAFMLVKFMNGEGDAPVISVKNAKLKLKDISEIEISKIISDELNLIK
;
A
#
# COMPACT_ATOMS: atom_id res chain seq x y z
N MET A 1 -3.16 18.18 34.69
CA MET A 1 -3.17 17.24 33.56
C MET A 1 -2.74 18.00 32.32
N SER A 2 -1.45 17.98 31.99
CA SER A 2 -0.88 18.71 30.86
C SER A 2 -0.76 17.75 29.68
N SER A 3 -1.66 17.83 28.70
CA SER A 3 -1.58 17.03 27.48
C SER A 3 -0.41 17.54 26.64
N SER A 4 0.63 16.72 26.46
CA SER A 4 1.72 16.99 25.53
C SER A 4 1.14 17.20 24.13
N ALA A 5 1.63 18.22 23.42
CA ALA A 5 1.20 18.57 22.08
C ALA A 5 1.19 17.33 21.17
N ALA A 6 0.19 17.25 20.28
CA ALA A 6 0.05 16.14 19.35
C ALA A 6 1.36 15.98 18.55
N PRO A 7 1.88 14.75 18.41
CA PRO A 7 3.14 14.51 17.72
C PRO A 7 3.07 15.09 16.31
N GLN A 8 4.10 15.84 15.93
CA GLN A 8 4.25 16.36 14.57
C GLN A 8 4.25 15.17 13.60
N VAL A 9 3.19 15.05 12.81
CA VAL A 9 3.08 14.03 11.77
C VAL A 9 4.15 14.37 10.73
N LYS A 10 5.24 13.60 10.70
CA LYS A 10 6.23 13.70 9.63
C LYS A 10 5.55 13.32 8.32
N SER A 11 5.29 14.29 7.45
CA SER A 11 4.83 13.98 6.10
C SER A 11 6.00 13.38 5.33
N PHE A 12 5.74 12.30 4.61
CA PHE A 12 6.73 11.76 3.69
C PHE A 12 6.94 12.77 2.54
N PRO A 13 8.19 12.95 2.06
CA PRO A 13 8.46 13.81 0.93
C PRO A 13 7.65 13.35 -0.30
N GLU A 14 7.10 14.28 -1.07
CA GLU A 14 6.15 13.99 -2.15
C GLU A 14 6.68 13.12 -3.28
N ASN A 15 7.98 13.16 -3.49
CA ASN A 15 8.65 12.35 -4.49
C ASN A 15 9.10 10.97 -3.97
N SER A 16 8.77 10.62 -2.73
CA SER A 16 9.17 9.33 -2.20
C SER A 16 8.38 8.19 -2.84
N VAL A 17 9.06 7.06 -3.01
CA VAL A 17 8.43 5.82 -3.48
C VAL A 17 7.26 5.44 -2.59
N GLU A 18 7.34 5.75 -1.28
CA GLU A 18 6.25 5.49 -0.34
C GLU A 18 4.97 6.23 -0.73
N LYS A 19 5.04 7.55 -0.93
CA LYS A 19 3.83 8.34 -1.21
C LYS A 19 3.18 7.93 -2.53
N LYS A 20 3.96 7.53 -3.54
CA LYS A 20 3.45 6.98 -4.81
C LYS A 20 2.71 5.65 -4.60
N VAL A 21 3.33 4.70 -3.88
CA VAL A 21 2.72 3.39 -3.59
C VAL A 21 1.44 3.52 -2.77
N TYR A 22 1.43 4.38 -1.75
CA TYR A 22 0.23 4.64 -0.96
C TYR A 22 -0.89 5.25 -1.81
N ASN A 23 -0.60 6.19 -2.71
CA ASN A 23 -1.61 6.77 -3.60
C ASN A 23 -2.22 5.75 -4.55
N ILE A 24 -1.40 4.86 -5.14
CA ILE A 24 -1.89 3.76 -6.00
C ILE A 24 -2.86 2.88 -5.21
N ILE A 25 -2.48 2.49 -4.00
CA ILE A 25 -3.29 1.59 -3.18
C ILE A 25 -4.57 2.27 -2.68
N GLU A 26 -4.51 3.56 -2.35
CA GLU A 26 -5.68 4.36 -1.98
C GLU A 26 -6.69 4.45 -3.12
N SER A 27 -6.22 4.52 -4.37
CA SER A 27 -7.08 4.48 -5.57
C SER A 27 -7.88 3.18 -5.69
N LEU A 28 -7.37 2.08 -5.10
CA LEU A 28 -8.03 0.77 -5.06
C LEU A 28 -9.06 0.64 -3.93
N ASN A 29 -9.48 1.74 -3.29
CA ASN A 29 -10.49 1.70 -2.22
C ASN A 29 -11.83 1.07 -2.62
N GLY A 30 -12.18 1.09 -3.92
CA GLY A 30 -13.38 0.43 -4.45
C GLY A 30 -13.27 -1.09 -4.36
N TYR A 31 -12.07 -1.62 -4.48
CA TYR A 31 -11.77 -3.05 -4.44
C TYR A 31 -11.33 -3.53 -3.05
N ILE A 32 -10.59 -2.70 -2.32
CA ILE A 32 -10.13 -2.96 -0.95
C ILE A 32 -10.84 -1.96 -0.03
N PRO A 33 -12.08 -2.23 0.39
CA PRO A 33 -12.86 -1.27 1.19
C PRO A 33 -12.23 -0.96 2.54
N ILE A 34 -11.47 -1.89 3.13
CA ILE A 34 -10.86 -1.74 4.45
C ILE A 34 -9.60 -0.86 4.34
N PRO A 35 -9.58 0.35 4.94
CA PRO A 35 -8.40 1.23 4.86
C PRO A 35 -7.16 0.64 5.54
N ASN A 36 -7.34 -0.14 6.61
CA ASN A 36 -6.24 -0.80 7.29
C ASN A 36 -5.55 -1.85 6.39
N ASP A 37 -6.31 -2.57 5.59
CA ASP A 37 -5.82 -3.56 4.63
C ASP A 37 -5.03 -2.87 3.52
N ARG A 38 -5.55 -1.74 3.02
CA ARG A 38 -4.85 -0.85 2.08
C ARG A 38 -3.52 -0.37 2.63
N ASN A 39 -3.52 0.19 3.84
CA ASN A 39 -2.29 0.70 4.47
C ASN A 39 -1.25 -0.40 4.69
N ARG A 40 -1.70 -1.59 5.10
CA ARG A 40 -0.83 -2.75 5.31
C ARG A 40 -0.24 -3.24 3.99
N LEU A 41 -1.04 -3.29 2.92
CA LEU A 41 -0.59 -3.66 1.60
C LEU A 41 0.42 -2.64 1.06
N ALA A 42 0.10 -1.35 1.12
CA ALA A 42 0.98 -0.27 0.70
C ALA A 42 2.35 -0.35 1.40
N PHE A 43 2.36 -0.57 2.71
CA PHE A 43 3.61 -0.74 3.46
C PHE A 43 4.45 -1.95 3.00
N MET A 44 3.82 -3.09 2.70
CA MET A 44 4.55 -4.26 2.18
C MET A 44 5.16 -3.99 0.80
N LEU A 45 4.41 -3.31 -0.06
CA LEU A 45 4.87 -2.97 -1.41
C LEU A 45 6.00 -1.92 -1.39
N VAL A 46 5.95 -0.98 -0.45
CA VAL A 46 7.06 -0.05 -0.20
C VAL A 46 8.32 -0.82 0.19
N LYS A 47 8.22 -1.80 1.10
CA LYS A 47 9.36 -2.65 1.45
C LYS A 47 9.89 -3.41 0.25
N PHE A 48 9.02 -3.92 -0.61
CA PHE A 48 9.42 -4.58 -1.85
C PHE A 48 10.20 -3.65 -2.77
N MET A 49 9.73 -2.41 -2.95
CA MET A 49 10.44 -1.40 -3.75
C MET A 49 11.80 -1.02 -3.15
N ASN A 50 11.93 -1.07 -1.82
CA ASN A 50 13.18 -0.84 -1.11
C ASN A 50 14.11 -2.08 -1.08
N GLY A 51 13.69 -3.22 -1.65
CA GLY A 51 14.47 -4.46 -1.70
C GLY A 51 14.39 -5.33 -0.43
N GLU A 52 13.55 -4.98 0.53
CA GLU A 52 13.39 -5.68 1.83
C GLU A 52 12.07 -6.47 1.95
N GLY A 53 11.28 -6.54 0.89
CA GLY A 53 9.92 -7.10 0.92
C GLY A 53 9.66 -8.21 -0.10
N ASP A 54 8.51 -8.85 0.06
CA ASP A 54 8.02 -9.89 -0.83
C ASP A 54 7.35 -9.31 -2.09
N ALA A 55 7.28 -10.11 -3.16
CA ALA A 55 6.61 -9.72 -4.39
C ALA A 55 5.13 -9.31 -4.14
N PRO A 56 4.56 -8.40 -4.95
CA PRO A 56 3.19 -7.90 -4.78
C PRO A 56 2.13 -9.01 -4.69
N VAL A 57 2.30 -10.06 -5.50
CA VAL A 57 1.44 -11.25 -5.50
C VAL A 57 1.44 -11.96 -4.14
N ILE A 58 2.62 -12.07 -3.51
CA ILE A 58 2.79 -12.71 -2.21
C ILE A 58 2.22 -11.80 -1.12
N SER A 59 2.44 -10.49 -1.20
CA SER A 59 1.88 -9.52 -0.24
C SER A 59 0.35 -9.53 -0.25
N VAL A 60 -0.28 -9.55 -1.43
CA VAL A 60 -1.74 -9.64 -1.57
C VAL A 60 -2.28 -10.94 -0.94
N LYS A 61 -1.64 -12.08 -1.24
CA LYS A 61 -2.03 -13.39 -0.66
C LYS A 61 -1.85 -13.45 0.85
N ASN A 62 -0.72 -12.97 1.37
CA ASN A 62 -0.40 -13.01 2.80
C ASN A 62 -1.20 -11.99 3.61
N ALA A 63 -1.63 -10.89 2.99
CA ALA A 63 -2.36 -9.84 3.67
C ALA A 63 -3.81 -10.22 4.01
N LYS A 64 -4.34 -11.34 3.49
CA LYS A 64 -5.73 -11.81 3.72
C LYS A 64 -6.75 -10.68 3.54
N LEU A 65 -6.56 -9.88 2.49
CA LEU A 65 -7.33 -8.67 2.22
C LEU A 65 -8.79 -9.04 1.98
N LYS A 66 -9.71 -8.24 2.52
CA LYS A 66 -11.11 -8.35 2.08
C LYS A 66 -11.25 -7.65 0.73
N LEU A 67 -11.16 -8.42 -0.34
CA LEU A 67 -11.40 -7.93 -1.70
C LEU A 67 -12.89 -7.91 -2.00
N LYS A 68 -13.31 -6.89 -2.76
CA LYS A 68 -14.67 -6.72 -3.25
C LYS A 68 -14.62 -6.64 -4.78
N ASP A 69 -15.43 -7.47 -5.43
CA ASP A 69 -15.64 -7.48 -6.88
C ASP A 69 -14.36 -7.69 -7.73
N ILE A 70 -13.28 -8.21 -7.15
CA ILE A 70 -12.03 -8.53 -7.85
C ILE A 70 -11.32 -9.73 -7.22
N SER A 71 -10.57 -10.47 -8.04
CA SER A 71 -9.73 -11.57 -7.56
C SER A 71 -8.35 -11.10 -7.06
N GLU A 72 -7.73 -11.87 -6.17
CA GLU A 72 -6.36 -11.63 -5.70
C GLU A 72 -5.34 -11.58 -6.85
N ILE A 73 -5.58 -12.37 -7.90
CA ILE A 73 -4.69 -12.46 -9.06
C ILE A 73 -4.80 -11.19 -9.92
N GLU A 74 -6.00 -10.68 -10.14
CA GLU A 74 -6.19 -9.45 -10.91
C GLU A 74 -5.66 -8.23 -10.16
N ILE A 75 -5.95 -8.12 -8.85
CA ILE A 75 -5.47 -7.00 -8.06
C ILE A 75 -3.93 -6.98 -7.98
N SER A 76 -3.31 -8.16 -7.87
CA SER A 76 -1.85 -8.25 -7.83
C SER A 76 -1.20 -7.90 -9.18
N LYS A 77 -1.87 -8.18 -10.31
CA LYS A 77 -1.43 -7.71 -11.63
C LYS A 77 -1.51 -6.19 -11.77
N ILE A 78 -2.65 -5.59 -11.40
CA ILE A 78 -2.83 -4.13 -11.43
C ILE A 78 -1.73 -3.46 -10.59
N ILE A 79 -1.51 -3.95 -9.38
CA ILE A 79 -0.46 -3.45 -8.49
C ILE A 79 0.93 -3.65 -9.10
N SER A 80 1.23 -4.81 -9.70
CA SER A 80 2.56 -5.02 -10.31
C SER A 80 2.80 -4.11 -11.49
N ASP A 81 1.79 -3.83 -12.30
CA ASP A 81 1.88 -2.92 -13.45
C ASP A 81 2.12 -1.48 -12.98
N GLU A 82 1.36 -1.03 -11.98
CA GLU A 82 1.54 0.28 -11.33
C GLU A 82 2.92 0.44 -10.67
N LEU A 83 3.44 -0.61 -10.04
CA LEU A 83 4.78 -0.59 -9.44
C LEU A 83 5.90 -0.55 -10.49
N ASN A 84 5.70 -1.19 -11.65
CA ASN A 84 6.64 -1.10 -12.76
C ASN A 84 6.71 0.31 -13.35
N LEU A 85 5.65 1.12 -13.25
CA LEU A 85 5.67 2.53 -13.67
C LEU A 85 6.50 3.43 -12.72
N ILE A 86 6.75 2.99 -11.49
CA ILE A 86 7.57 3.73 -10.51
C ILE A 86 9.06 3.42 -10.67
N LYS A 87 9.40 2.25 -11.21
CA LYS A 87 10.77 1.77 -11.45
C LYS A 87 11.44 2.51 -12.61
#